data_AF-A0A355RHP7-F1
#
_entry.id   AF-A0A355RHP7-F1
#
_cell.length_a   1.000
_cell.length_b   1.000
_cell.length_c   1.000
_cell.angle_alpha   90.00
_cell.angle_beta   90.00
_cell.angle_gamma   90.00
#
_symmetry.space_group_name_H-M   'P 1'
#
loop_
_entity.id
_entity.type
_entity.pdbx_description
1 polymer ?
#
loop_
_entity_poly.entity_id
_entity_poly.type
_entity_poly.pdbx_seq_one_letter_code
_entity_poly.pdbx_strand_id
1 'polypeptide(L)' 'YFDLHGNVLPPPGLHARILKELEHPLISIALEATGGNQAKCADLLGINRNTLRKKINELDIKVTRRRKLM' A
#
# COMPACT_ATOMS: atom_id res chain seq x y z
N TYR A 1 9.06 -19.85 1.53
CA TYR A 1 7.79 -19.76 0.77
C TYR A 1 7.79 -20.76 -0.38
N PHE A 2 8.77 -20.69 -1.29
CA PHE A 2 8.87 -21.65 -2.40
C PHE A 2 9.07 -23.10 -1.92
N ASP A 3 9.91 -23.32 -0.91
CA ASP A 3 10.12 -24.67 -0.33
C ASP A 3 8.84 -25.30 0.27
N LEU A 4 7.84 -24.47 0.64
CA LEU A 4 6.55 -24.94 1.14
C LEU A 4 5.67 -25.54 0.02
N HIS A 5 6.01 -25.32 -1.24
CA HIS A 5 5.29 -25.84 -2.41
C HIS A 5 5.94 -27.13 -2.97
N GLY A 6 7.01 -27.64 -2.32
CA GLY A 6 7.74 -28.81 -2.78
C GLY A 6 8.38 -28.59 -4.16
N ASN A 7 8.18 -29.55 -5.08
CA ASN A 7 8.70 -29.49 -6.45
C ASN A 7 7.76 -28.77 -7.44
N VAL A 8 6.76 -28.03 -6.96
CA VAL A 8 5.76 -27.36 -7.80
C VAL A 8 5.85 -25.85 -7.61
N LEU A 9 5.64 -25.09 -8.68
CA LEU A 9 5.62 -23.62 -8.58
C LEU A 9 4.36 -23.13 -7.85
N PRO A 10 4.45 -22.01 -7.10
CA PRO A 10 3.28 -21.36 -6.52
C PRO A 10 2.25 -20.98 -7.59
N PRO A 11 0.96 -20.87 -7.22
CA PRO A 11 -0.09 -20.51 -8.18
C PRO A 11 0.22 -19.20 -8.93
N PRO A 12 -0.23 -19.05 -10.19
CA PRO A 12 -0.06 -17.82 -10.97
C PRO A 12 -0.50 -16.56 -10.22
N GLY A 13 0.09 -15.41 -10.56
CA GLY A 13 -0.19 -14.14 -9.88
C GLY A 13 0.60 -13.92 -8.58
N LEU A 14 1.67 -14.69 -8.35
CA LEU A 14 2.53 -14.55 -7.18
C LEU A 14 3.04 -13.11 -6.98
N HIS A 15 3.53 -12.48 -8.04
CA HIS A 15 4.02 -11.09 -7.97
C HIS A 15 2.95 -10.14 -7.42
N ALA A 16 1.73 -10.19 -7.96
CA ALA A 16 0.64 -9.32 -7.51
C ALA A 16 0.23 -9.59 -6.05
N ARG A 17 0.20 -10.87 -5.63
CA ARG A 17 -0.07 -11.23 -4.23
C ARG A 17 0.99 -10.65 -3.28
N ILE A 18 2.27 -10.89 -3.58
CA ILE A 18 3.36 -10.40 -2.74
C ILE A 18 3.41 -8.87 -2.73
N LEU A 19 3.21 -8.24 -3.89
CA LEU A 19 3.18 -6.78 -3.98
C LEU A 19 2.05 -6.19 -3.12
N LYS A 20 0.86 -6.80 -3.12
CA LYS A 20 -0.27 -6.38 -2.27
C LYS A 20 0.08 -6.45 -0.77
N GLU A 21 0.68 -7.55 -0.33
CA GLU A 21 1.10 -7.74 1.08
C GLU A 21 2.15 -6.72 1.52
N LEU A 22 3.00 -6.25 0.61
CA LEU A 22 4.02 -5.23 0.90
C LEU A 22 3.45 -3.80 0.83
N GLU A 23 2.64 -3.50 -0.19
CA GLU A 23 2.13 -2.15 -0.42
C GLU A 23 1.08 -1.72 0.60
N HIS A 24 0.24 -2.65 1.07
CA HIS A 24 -0.79 -2.32 2.06
C HIS A 24 -0.21 -1.73 3.35
N PRO A 25 0.72 -2.36 4.07
CA PRO A 25 1.32 -1.78 5.27
C PRO A 25 2.16 -0.55 4.96
N LEU A 26 2.93 -0.54 3.87
CA LEU A 26 3.76 0.62 3.48
C LEU A 26 2.92 1.89 3.31
N ILE A 27 1.84 1.80 2.52
CA ILE A 27 0.97 2.94 2.23
C ILE A 27 0.17 3.34 3.47
N SER A 28 -0.31 2.39 4.26
CA SER A 28 -1.08 2.68 5.48
C SER A 28 -0.24 3.46 6.50
N ILE A 29 0.99 3.02 6.76
CA ILE A 29 1.91 3.68 7.70
C ILE A 29 2.33 5.05 7.17
N ALA A 30 2.62 5.18 5.86
CA ALA A 30 2.97 6.46 5.26
C ALA A 30 1.80 7.46 5.32
N LEU A 31 0.56 7.00 5.11
CA LEU A 31 -0.63 7.84 5.28
C LEU A 31 -0.79 8.29 6.73
N GLU A 32 -0.57 7.42 7.71
CA GLU A 32 -0.61 7.79 9.12
C GLU A 32 0.45 8.83 9.48
N ALA A 33 1.70 8.61 9.05
CA ALA A 33 2.83 9.50 9.26
C ALA A 33 2.61 10.89 8.62
N THR A 34 1.86 10.95 7.53
CA THR A 34 1.49 12.20 6.85
C THR A 34 0.12 12.76 7.28
N GLY A 35 -0.53 12.17 8.30
CA GLY A 35 -1.82 12.63 8.83
C GLY A 35 -2.99 12.50 7.85
N GLY A 36 -2.92 11.55 6.91
CA GLY A 36 -3.91 11.36 5.85
C GLY A 36 -3.78 12.35 4.69
N ASN A 37 -2.67 13.09 4.60
CA ASN A 37 -2.38 13.96 3.47
C ASN A 37 -1.76 13.16 2.32
N GLN A 38 -2.62 12.77 1.36
CA GLN A 38 -2.20 11.98 0.20
C GLN A 38 -1.16 12.67 -0.70
N ALA A 39 -1.12 14.01 -0.78
CA ALA A 39 -0.09 14.69 -1.58
C ALA A 39 1.28 14.50 -0.92
N LYS A 40 1.38 14.82 0.37
CA LYS A 40 2.61 14.60 1.15
C LYS A 40 3.02 13.12 1.20
N CYS A 41 2.05 12.22 1.29
CA CYS A 41 2.30 10.78 1.27
C CYS A 41 2.88 10.33 -0.09
N ALA A 42 2.32 10.83 -1.19
CA ALA A 42 2.81 10.54 -2.53
C ALA A 42 4.23 11.06 -2.74
N ASP A 43 4.51 12.28 -2.28
CA ASP A 43 5.86 12.87 -2.29
C ASP A 43 6.84 12.04 -1.45
N LEU A 44 6.45 11.63 -0.23
CA LEU A 44 7.26 10.78 0.66
C LEU A 44 7.59 9.43 0.03
N LEU A 45 6.60 8.80 -0.62
CA LEU A 45 6.76 7.51 -1.28
C LEU A 45 7.45 7.62 -2.66
N GLY A 46 7.68 8.84 -3.16
CA GLY A 46 8.30 9.06 -4.47
C GLY A 46 7.44 8.61 -5.65
N ILE A 47 6.11 8.60 -5.50
CA ILE A 47 5.17 8.16 -6.54
C ILE A 47 4.18 9.27 -6.91
N ASN A 48 3.61 9.19 -8.10
CA ASN A 48 2.55 10.11 -8.51
C ASN A 48 1.33 9.98 -7.59
N ARG A 49 0.76 11.10 -7.15
CA ARG A 49 -0.46 11.14 -6.31
C ARG A 49 -1.63 10.34 -6.91
N ASN A 50 -1.81 10.35 -8.23
CA ASN A 50 -2.85 9.55 -8.89
C ASN A 50 -2.60 8.05 -8.75
N THR A 51 -1.33 7.62 -8.78
CA THR A 51 -0.94 6.23 -8.52
C THR A 51 -1.22 5.87 -7.07
N LEU A 52 -0.83 6.71 -6.12
CA LEU A 52 -1.16 6.49 -4.70
C LEU A 52 -2.68 6.35 -4.50
N ARG A 53 -3.48 7.23 -5.11
CA ARG A 53 -4.95 7.17 -5.01
C ARG A 53 -5.52 5.86 -5.56
N LYS A 54 -5.01 5.37 -6.70
CA LYS A 54 -5.42 4.07 -7.25
C LYS A 54 -5.08 2.93 -6.28
N LYS A 55 -3.85 2.91 -5.75
CA LYS A 55 -3.40 1.90 -4.79
C LYS A 55 -4.23 1.90 -3.51
N ILE A 56 -4.57 3.07 -2.97
CA ILE A 56 -5.44 3.18 -1.79
C ILE A 56 -6.79 2.48 -2.04
N ASN A 57 -7.39 2.69 -3.21
CA ASN A 57 -8.67 2.08 -3.56
C ASN A 57 -8.55 0.57 -3.81
N GLU A 58 -7.52 0.13 -4.56
CA GLU A 58 -7.28 -1.28 -4.87
C GLU A 58 -6.95 -2.12 -3.62
N LEU A 59 -6.31 -1.50 -2.64
CA LEU A 59 -5.91 -2.10 -1.37
C LEU A 59 -6.96 -1.91 -0.26
N ASP A 60 -8.07 -1.21 -0.53
CA ASP A 60 -9.12 -0.87 0.44
C ASP A 60 -8.60 -0.18 1.72
N ILE A 61 -7.64 0.73 1.56
CA ILE A 61 -7.00 1.41 2.69
C ILE A 61 -7.89 2.56 3.19
N LYS A 62 -8.29 2.50 4.45
CA LYS A 62 -9.06 3.57 5.10
C LYS A 62 -8.18 4.77 5.43
N VAL A 63 -8.43 5.89 4.75
CA VAL A 63 -7.71 7.14 4.99
C VAL A 63 -8.42 7.96 6.06
N THR A 64 -7.92 7.94 7.30
CA THR A 64 -8.42 8.81 8.37
C THR A 64 -7.59 10.09 8.41
N ARG A 65 -8.19 11.23 8.07
CA ARG A 65 -7.56 12.53 8.33
C ARG A 65 -7.79 12.90 9.79
N ARG A 66 -6.71 13.06 10.57
CA ARG A 66 -6.81 13.72 11.87
C ARG A 66 -7.21 15.18 11.61
N ARG A 67 -8.47 15.52 11.91
CA ARG A 67 -8.94 16.91 11.87
C ARG A 67 -8.12 17.64 12.93
N LYS A 68 -7.36 18.67 12.52
CA LYS A 68 -6.74 19.59 13.48
C LYS A 68 -7.90 20.19 14.26
N LEU A 69 -8.05 19.84 15.54
CA LEU A 69 -8.92 20.59 16.43
C LEU A 69 -8.29 21.98 16.49
N MET A 70 -8.97 22.94 15.86
CA MET A 70 -8.66 24.38 15.98
C MET A 70 -9.17 24.85 17.33
#